data_AF-A0A6I9Z2R1-F1
#
_entry.id   AF-A0A6I9Z2R1-F1
#
_cell.length_a   1.000
_cell.length_b   1.000
_cell.length_c   1.000
_cell.angle_alpha   90.00
_cell.angle_beta   90.00
_cell.angle_gamma   90.00
#
_symmetry.space_group_name_H-M   'P 1'
#
loop_
_entity.id
_entity.type
_entity.pdbx_description
1 polymer ?
#
loop_
_entity_poly.entity_id
_entity_poly.type
_entity_poly.pdbx_seq_one_letter_code
_entity_poly.pdbx_strand_id
1 'polypeptide(L)'
;MGCENSNSKLIYLALASLHIDFALVVLGYEDKELEVWRKKPASYIKSIMETSVDSDKNEHQELENQGSSADGVRPQRRGAQCRTRPTDLVFIVDSSRSVRPNEFDKVKIFVSQVIEALDVGPNTTRVGVINYASAVKNELSLRTHQTKTSLLQAVRKIEPLSTGTMTGLAIQFAINRAFSEGEGARVRSPEINKVAIVVTDGHPQDGVKDVSARARALGIEIFAIGVGRVDMRTLRQIASQPLDDHVDYVESYSVIAKLSKKFQEAFCVVSDLCATGDHDCQQICVSTGASYACACEVGFTLNNDGKTCSAKENKEHTFRQES
;
A
#
# COMPACT_ATOMS: atom_id res chain seq x y z
N MET A 1 39.17 3.85 22.70
CA MET A 1 39.03 5.19 23.32
C MET A 1 38.23 6.03 22.34
N GLY A 2 37.01 6.50 22.61
CA GLY A 2 36.19 6.49 23.81
C GLY A 2 34.71 6.66 23.41
N CYS A 3 33.85 6.46 24.41
CA CYS A 3 32.39 6.51 24.34
C CYS A 3 31.84 7.83 23.78
N GLU A 4 30.89 7.76 22.84
CA GLU A 4 29.94 8.84 22.57
C GLU A 4 28.53 8.45 23.03
N ASN A 5 28.32 8.74 24.31
CA ASN A 5 27.15 9.34 24.94
C ASN A 5 25.73 8.86 24.58
N SER A 6 25.20 8.10 25.55
CA SER A 6 23.79 7.92 25.93
C SER A 6 23.00 9.22 26.27
N ASN A 7 23.48 10.40 25.86
CA ASN A 7 22.83 11.70 26.15
C ASN A 7 21.87 12.19 25.06
N SER A 8 21.86 11.58 23.88
CA SER A 8 20.90 11.92 22.82
C SER A 8 19.47 11.48 23.18
N LYS A 9 19.28 10.35 23.86
CA LYS A 9 17.95 9.83 24.22
C LYS A 9 17.19 10.69 25.24
N LEU A 10 17.89 11.35 26.16
CA LEU A 10 17.26 12.24 27.16
C LEU A 10 16.93 13.63 26.59
N ILE A 11 17.70 14.12 25.59
CA ILE A 11 17.39 15.36 24.89
C ILE A 11 16.11 15.20 24.03
N TYR A 12 15.94 14.05 23.38
CA TYR A 12 14.74 13.75 22.56
C TYR A 12 13.45 13.66 23.38
N LEU A 13 13.51 13.10 24.59
CA LEU A 13 12.33 13.01 25.48
C LEU A 13 12.04 14.32 26.23
N ALA A 14 13.07 15.13 26.54
CA ALA A 14 12.87 16.43 27.19
C ALA A 14 12.28 17.50 26.25
N LEU A 15 12.55 17.42 24.94
CA LEU A 15 12.05 18.39 23.96
C LEU A 15 10.60 18.13 23.49
N ALA A 16 10.06 16.93 23.71
CA ALA A 16 8.66 16.61 23.37
C ALA A 16 7.63 17.32 24.27
N SER A 17 8.07 18.00 25.33
CA SER A 17 7.18 18.74 26.25
C SER A 17 7.26 20.27 26.11
N LEU A 18 8.09 20.82 25.22
CA LEU A 18 8.25 22.27 25.06
C LEU A 18 8.23 22.68 23.57
N HIS A 19 7.06 23.16 23.14
CA HIS A 19 6.74 23.89 21.89
C HIS A 19 7.38 23.40 20.58
N ILE A 20 6.52 22.96 19.65
CA ILE A 20 6.81 22.47 18.29
C ILE A 20 7.83 23.34 17.52
N ASP A 21 7.80 24.65 17.71
CA ASP A 21 8.71 25.59 17.04
C ASP A 21 10.19 25.35 17.41
N PHE A 22 10.49 24.90 18.64
CA PHE A 22 11.87 24.65 19.07
C PHE A 22 12.43 23.34 18.49
N ALA A 23 11.58 22.31 18.37
CA ALA A 23 11.97 21.03 17.78
C ALA A 23 12.30 21.14 16.29
N LEU A 24 11.56 21.97 15.54
CA LEU A 24 11.77 22.15 14.10
C LEU A 24 13.03 22.99 13.78
N VAL A 25 13.40 23.94 14.65
CA VAL A 25 14.66 24.70 14.52
C VAL A 25 15.87 23.81 14.80
N VAL A 26 15.80 22.91 15.79
CA VAL A 26 16.87 21.94 16.08
C VAL A 26 17.08 20.95 14.93
N LEU A 27 16.04 20.68 14.14
CA LEU A 27 16.10 19.84 12.93
C LEU A 27 16.55 20.61 11.66
N GLY A 28 16.91 21.90 11.79
CA GLY A 28 17.54 22.67 10.71
C GLY A 28 16.59 23.27 9.66
N TYR A 29 15.30 23.41 9.97
CA TYR A 29 14.32 24.06 9.08
C TYR A 29 14.41 25.59 9.15
N GLU A 30 14.36 26.26 8.00
CA GLU A 30 14.38 27.73 7.93
C GLU A 30 13.00 28.34 8.25
N ASP A 31 12.96 29.62 8.66
CA ASP A 31 11.73 30.31 9.12
C ASP A 31 10.55 30.25 8.15
N LYS A 32 10.82 30.19 6.83
CA LYS A 32 9.77 30.10 5.81
C LYS A 32 9.12 28.72 5.73
N GLU A 33 9.84 27.67 6.13
CA GLU A 33 9.32 26.30 6.15
C GLU A 33 8.46 26.08 7.40
N LEU A 34 8.79 26.71 8.53
CA LEU A 34 8.03 26.65 9.79
C LEU A 34 6.57 27.10 9.63
N GLU A 35 6.31 28.07 8.75
CA GLU A 35 4.97 28.62 8.50
C GLU A 35 4.02 27.62 7.82
N VAL A 36 4.58 26.67 7.06
CA VAL A 36 3.84 25.57 6.42
C VAL A 36 3.50 24.50 7.46
N TRP A 37 4.45 24.18 8.35
CA TRP A 37 4.26 23.20 9.41
C TRP A 37 3.27 23.68 10.47
N ARG A 38 3.22 24.97 10.79
CA ARG A 38 2.22 25.57 11.71
C ARG A 38 0.77 25.40 11.28
N LYS A 39 0.50 25.14 9.99
CA LYS A 39 -0.86 24.92 9.46
C LYS A 39 -1.30 23.46 9.49
N LYS A 40 -0.42 22.53 9.90
CA LYS A 40 -0.73 21.10 9.95
C LYS A 40 -1.27 20.69 11.33
N PRO A 41 -2.17 19.70 11.40
CA PRO A 41 -2.67 19.20 12.68
C PRO A 41 -1.52 18.63 13.53
N ALA A 42 -1.57 18.83 14.84
CA ALA A 42 -0.53 18.32 15.76
C ALA A 42 -0.37 16.78 15.70
N SER A 43 -1.45 16.04 15.40
CA SER A 43 -1.42 14.59 15.18
C SER A 43 -0.59 14.19 13.96
N TYR A 44 -0.61 15.00 12.90
CA TYR A 44 0.17 14.79 11.68
C TYR A 44 1.66 14.99 11.94
N ILE A 45 2.03 16.07 12.66
CA ILE A 45 3.42 16.34 13.04
C ILE A 45 3.96 15.23 13.97
N LYS A 46 3.14 14.77 14.92
CA LYS A 46 3.49 13.68 15.83
C LYS A 46 3.77 12.36 15.10
N SER A 47 2.95 11.98 14.12
CA SER A 47 3.17 10.77 13.32
C SER A 47 4.47 10.76 12.50
N ILE A 48 4.95 11.95 12.10
CA ILE A 48 6.21 12.12 11.36
C ILE A 48 7.41 12.03 12.30
N MET A 49 7.32 12.59 13.51
CA MET A 49 8.41 12.51 14.49
C MET A 49 8.55 11.11 15.11
N GLU A 50 7.45 10.37 15.26
CA GLU A 50 7.48 8.98 15.78
C GLU A 50 8.08 8.00 14.75
N THR A 51 7.99 8.29 13.45
CA THR A 51 8.58 7.45 12.39
C THR A 51 10.10 7.58 12.27
N SER A 52 10.69 8.69 12.75
CA SER A 52 12.15 8.87 12.79
C SER A 52 12.87 8.07 13.88
N VAL A 53 12.14 7.51 14.86
CA VAL A 53 12.74 6.78 16.00
C VAL A 53 12.82 5.27 15.77
N ASP A 54 12.03 4.71 14.85
CA ASP A 54 11.95 3.26 14.64
C ASP A 54 12.92 2.70 13.59
N SER A 55 13.66 3.56 12.88
CA SER A 55 14.57 3.13 11.80
C SER A 55 15.91 2.56 12.28
N ASP A 56 16.24 2.66 13.57
CA ASP A 56 17.55 2.23 14.14
C ASP A 56 17.51 0.90 14.92
N LYS A 57 16.43 0.12 14.86
CA LYS A 57 16.27 -1.09 15.71
C LYS A 57 16.47 -2.45 15.03
N ASN A 58 16.66 -2.51 13.71
CA ASN A 58 16.73 -3.79 13.00
C ASN A 58 18.06 -4.02 12.28
N GLU A 59 19.16 -3.91 13.00
CA GLU A 59 20.42 -4.57 12.65
C GLU A 59 21.04 -5.09 13.95
N HIS A 60 20.91 -6.41 14.18
CA HIS A 60 21.75 -7.29 15.01
C HIS A 60 20.91 -8.42 15.62
N GLN A 61 20.86 -9.57 14.95
CA GLN A 61 21.19 -10.91 15.49
C GLN A 61 20.59 -12.02 14.60
N GLU A 62 21.36 -12.46 13.61
CA GLU A 62 21.38 -13.87 13.22
C GLU A 62 22.67 -14.45 13.79
N LEU A 63 22.56 -15.50 14.62
CA LEU A 63 23.43 -16.69 14.66
C LEU A 63 23.09 -17.58 15.88
N GLU A 64 23.03 -18.88 15.61
CA GLU A 64 22.99 -20.05 16.52
C GLU A 64 21.66 -20.43 17.21
N ASN A 65 20.99 -21.49 16.74
CA ASN A 65 21.19 -22.84 17.31
C ASN A 65 20.43 -23.94 16.54
N GLN A 66 21.12 -25.05 16.25
CA GLN A 66 20.52 -26.32 15.84
C GLN A 66 20.34 -27.21 17.07
N GLY A 67 19.13 -27.72 17.29
CA GLY A 67 18.83 -28.68 18.35
C GLY A 67 17.45 -29.32 18.15
N SER A 68 17.43 -30.65 18.12
CA SER A 68 16.32 -31.56 17.79
C SER A 68 15.22 -31.64 18.87
N SER A 69 13.96 -31.82 18.46
CA SER A 69 12.97 -32.85 18.91
C SER A 69 11.51 -32.37 18.88
N ALA A 70 10.60 -33.35 18.85
CA ALA A 70 9.21 -33.31 18.40
C ALA A 70 8.20 -32.63 19.34
N ASP A 71 6.98 -32.49 18.79
CA ASP A 71 5.70 -32.08 19.40
C ASP A 71 5.37 -30.59 19.56
N GLY A 72 4.20 -30.23 19.00
CA GLY A 72 3.51 -28.96 19.22
C GLY A 72 3.73 -27.93 18.11
N VAL A 73 2.93 -27.99 17.03
CA VAL A 73 2.82 -26.90 16.06
C VAL A 73 2.19 -25.69 16.77
N ARG A 74 3.04 -24.81 17.32
CA ARG A 74 2.67 -23.45 17.71
C ARG A 74 2.37 -22.70 16.40
N PRO A 75 1.20 -22.06 16.22
CA PRO A 75 0.95 -21.30 15.00
C PRO A 75 1.97 -20.16 14.97
N GLN A 76 2.91 -20.24 14.04
CA GLN A 76 3.83 -19.16 13.77
C GLN A 76 2.99 -17.91 13.50
N ARG A 77 3.26 -16.84 14.25
CA ARG A 77 2.75 -15.50 13.95
C ARG A 77 3.29 -15.12 12.57
N ARG A 78 2.56 -15.48 11.52
CA ARG A 78 2.77 -14.92 10.19
C ARG A 78 2.50 -13.43 10.38
N GLY A 79 3.55 -12.61 10.29
CA GLY A 79 3.40 -11.15 10.33
C GLY A 79 2.27 -10.75 9.39
N ALA A 80 1.49 -9.73 9.78
CA ALA A 80 0.30 -9.28 9.06
C ALA A 80 0.60 -9.13 7.56
N GLN A 81 0.23 -10.14 6.78
CA GLN A 81 0.40 -10.11 5.33
C GLN A 81 -0.78 -9.33 4.78
N CYS A 82 -0.48 -8.18 4.18
CA CYS A 82 -1.41 -7.39 3.39
C CYS A 82 -2.12 -8.31 2.39
N ARG A 83 -3.41 -8.59 2.62
CA ARG A 83 -4.25 -9.35 1.70
C ARG A 83 -5.11 -8.36 0.94
N THR A 84 -4.77 -8.10 -0.30
CA THR A 84 -5.60 -7.24 -1.13
C THR A 84 -6.83 -8.03 -1.60
N ARG A 85 -7.98 -7.36 -1.77
CA ARG A 85 -9.03 -7.94 -2.62
C ARG A 85 -8.41 -8.24 -3.99
N PRO A 86 -8.84 -9.30 -4.68
CA PRO A 86 -8.37 -9.57 -6.02
C PRO A 86 -8.45 -8.31 -6.90
N THR A 87 -7.31 -7.78 -7.34
CA THR A 87 -7.24 -6.46 -7.99
C THR A 87 -6.57 -6.54 -9.36
N ASP A 88 -7.21 -6.03 -10.40
CA ASP A 88 -6.58 -5.76 -11.70
C ASP A 88 -6.03 -4.32 -11.65
N LEU A 89 -4.71 -4.18 -11.50
CA LEU A 89 -4.02 -2.89 -11.39
C LEU A 89 -3.28 -2.56 -12.68
N VAL A 90 -3.59 -1.42 -13.30
CA VAL A 90 -2.89 -0.94 -14.51
C VAL A 90 -2.22 0.40 -14.23
N PHE A 91 -0.91 0.47 -14.37
CA PHE A 91 -0.19 1.75 -14.39
C PHE A 91 -0.28 2.37 -15.78
N ILE A 92 -0.65 3.65 -15.85
CA ILE A 92 -0.69 4.44 -17.08
C ILE A 92 0.38 5.52 -16.94
N VAL A 93 1.55 5.24 -17.50
CA VAL A 93 2.77 6.01 -17.26
C VAL A 93 3.08 6.93 -18.44
N ASP A 94 3.16 8.21 -18.14
CA ASP A 94 3.60 9.25 -19.07
C ASP A 94 5.11 9.16 -19.31
N SER A 95 5.50 8.96 -20.58
CA SER A 95 6.88 9.04 -21.06
C SER A 95 7.04 10.05 -22.18
N SER A 96 6.20 11.09 -22.18
CA SER A 96 6.31 12.23 -23.09
C SER A 96 7.64 12.98 -22.91
N ARG A 97 7.93 13.88 -23.86
CA ARG A 97 9.20 14.64 -23.90
C ARG A 97 9.48 15.45 -22.64
N SER A 98 8.46 15.92 -21.93
CA SER A 98 8.63 16.66 -20.68
C SER A 98 9.16 15.77 -19.55
N VAL A 99 8.89 14.46 -19.61
CA VAL A 99 9.43 13.45 -18.70
C VAL A 99 10.79 12.98 -19.23
N ARG A 100 11.86 13.60 -18.75
CA ARG A 100 13.24 13.25 -19.15
C ARG A 100 13.56 11.79 -18.79
N PRO A 101 14.47 11.10 -19.51
CA PRO A 101 14.81 9.70 -19.25
C PRO A 101 15.14 9.39 -17.78
N ASN A 102 15.96 10.22 -17.12
CA ASN A 102 16.29 10.04 -15.70
C ASN A 102 15.08 10.21 -14.76
N GLU A 103 14.09 11.02 -15.14
CA GLU A 103 12.84 11.15 -14.39
C GLU A 103 11.93 9.94 -14.64
N PHE A 104 11.91 9.41 -15.86
CA PHE A 104 11.20 8.18 -16.18
C PHE A 104 11.76 6.96 -15.43
N ASP A 105 13.08 6.89 -15.21
CA ASP A 105 13.68 5.86 -14.35
C ASP A 105 13.15 5.92 -12.90
N LYS A 106 12.91 7.12 -12.37
CA LYS A 106 12.28 7.29 -11.05
C LYS A 106 10.83 6.84 -11.04
N VAL A 107 10.09 6.99 -12.14
CA VAL A 107 8.75 6.39 -12.27
C VAL A 107 8.82 4.87 -12.25
N LYS A 108 9.78 4.25 -12.96
CA LYS A 108 9.98 2.79 -12.91
C LYS A 108 10.30 2.31 -11.49
N ILE A 109 11.07 3.08 -10.72
CA ILE A 109 11.34 2.79 -9.31
C ILE A 109 10.04 2.82 -8.49
N PHE A 110 9.22 3.87 -8.64
CA PHE A 110 7.93 3.95 -7.96
C PHE A 110 7.00 2.78 -8.31
N VAL A 111 6.83 2.47 -9.60
CA VAL A 111 6.03 1.32 -10.05
C VAL A 111 6.57 0.03 -9.41
N SER A 112 7.89 -0.14 -9.38
CA SER A 112 8.53 -1.31 -8.76
C SER A 112 8.25 -1.41 -7.26
N GLN A 113 8.34 -0.30 -6.52
CA GLN A 113 8.07 -0.26 -5.08
C GLN A 113 6.61 -0.54 -4.74
N VAL A 114 5.66 -0.02 -5.53
CA VAL A 114 4.25 -0.37 -5.37
C VAL A 114 4.05 -1.87 -5.63
N ILE A 115 4.62 -2.42 -6.71
CA ILE A 115 4.56 -3.86 -7.00
C ILE A 115 5.18 -4.69 -5.86
N GLU A 116 6.27 -4.23 -5.25
CA GLU A 116 6.92 -4.90 -4.13
C GLU A 116 6.03 -4.98 -2.89
N ALA A 117 5.22 -3.96 -2.63
CA ALA A 117 4.28 -3.93 -1.50
C ALA A 117 3.02 -4.78 -1.71
N LEU A 118 2.69 -5.14 -2.95
CA LEU A 118 1.47 -5.87 -3.30
C LEU A 118 1.62 -7.40 -3.16
N ASP A 119 0.50 -8.08 -2.88
CA ASP A 119 0.36 -9.52 -3.08
C ASP A 119 0.03 -9.80 -4.55
N VAL A 120 1.08 -10.14 -5.32
CA VAL A 120 1.01 -10.37 -6.76
C VAL A 120 0.77 -11.85 -7.06
N GLY A 121 -0.23 -12.12 -7.87
CA GLY A 121 -0.55 -13.48 -8.30
C GLY A 121 -1.78 -13.53 -9.20
N PRO A 122 -2.02 -14.68 -9.87
CA PRO A 122 -3.11 -14.83 -10.82
C PRO A 122 -4.50 -14.70 -10.17
N ASN A 123 -4.62 -15.02 -8.88
CA ASN A 123 -5.87 -14.96 -8.12
C ASN A 123 -5.92 -13.76 -7.15
N THR A 124 -4.80 -13.08 -6.94
CA THR A 124 -4.68 -11.90 -6.05
C THR A 124 -4.58 -10.65 -6.93
N THR A 125 -3.43 -9.97 -6.94
CA THR A 125 -3.21 -8.78 -7.76
C THR A 125 -2.55 -9.11 -9.09
N ARG A 126 -3.22 -8.76 -10.19
CA ARG A 126 -2.67 -8.77 -11.55
C ARG A 126 -2.21 -7.37 -11.90
N VAL A 127 -1.01 -7.22 -12.45
CA VAL A 127 -0.42 -5.90 -12.75
C VAL A 127 -0.14 -5.76 -14.24
N GLY A 128 -0.63 -4.67 -14.82
CA GLY A 128 -0.33 -4.22 -16.17
C GLY A 128 0.35 -2.86 -16.18
N VAL A 129 1.06 -2.56 -17.25
CA VAL A 129 1.73 -1.27 -17.45
C VAL A 129 1.53 -0.80 -18.88
N ILE A 130 0.90 0.36 -19.00
CA ILE A 130 0.80 1.15 -20.20
C ILE A 130 1.87 2.25 -20.14
N ASN A 131 2.62 2.38 -21.21
CA ASN A 131 3.59 3.45 -21.43
C ASN A 131 3.07 4.32 -22.58
N TYR A 132 2.91 5.62 -22.36
CA TYR A 132 2.32 6.50 -23.37
C TYR A 132 3.07 7.80 -23.59
N ALA A 133 2.94 8.31 -24.81
CA ALA A 133 3.33 9.65 -25.24
C ALA A 133 2.33 10.08 -26.33
N SER A 134 2.77 10.31 -27.58
CA SER A 134 1.82 10.46 -28.72
C SER A 134 1.15 9.14 -29.10
N ALA A 135 1.83 8.04 -28.84
CA ALA A 135 1.36 6.67 -29.02
C ALA A 135 1.25 5.98 -27.67
N VAL A 136 0.46 4.91 -27.61
CA VAL A 136 0.24 4.12 -26.39
C VAL A 136 0.79 2.71 -26.62
N LYS A 137 1.66 2.24 -25.73
CA LYS A 137 2.18 0.87 -25.72
C LYS A 137 1.67 0.11 -24.49
N ASN A 138 1.19 -1.11 -24.72
CA ASN A 138 0.87 -2.07 -23.67
C ASN A 138 2.14 -2.85 -23.30
N GLU A 139 3.01 -2.26 -22.48
CA GLU A 139 4.31 -2.87 -22.13
C GLU A 139 4.12 -4.18 -21.36
N LEU A 140 3.17 -4.19 -20.42
CA LEU A 140 2.84 -5.36 -19.61
C LEU A 140 1.33 -5.55 -19.57
N SER A 141 0.89 -6.72 -20.03
CA SER A 141 -0.51 -7.16 -19.98
C SER A 141 -0.79 -7.86 -18.64
N LEU A 142 -2.04 -7.83 -18.15
CA LEU A 142 -2.43 -8.41 -16.86
C LEU A 142 -2.23 -9.93 -16.79
N ARG A 143 -2.01 -10.60 -17.93
CA ARG A 143 -1.69 -12.04 -18.02
C ARG A 143 -0.21 -12.38 -18.18
N THR A 144 0.65 -11.44 -18.60
CA THR A 144 2.02 -11.77 -19.07
C THR A 144 2.91 -12.24 -17.93
N HIS A 145 2.81 -11.61 -16.76
CA HIS A 145 3.67 -11.88 -15.61
C HIS A 145 2.81 -12.14 -14.38
N GLN A 146 2.97 -13.32 -13.80
CA GLN A 146 2.20 -13.76 -12.62
C GLN A 146 3.03 -13.78 -11.34
N THR A 147 4.31 -13.42 -11.42
CA THR A 147 5.21 -13.37 -10.27
C THR A 147 5.82 -11.98 -10.14
N LYS A 148 6.01 -11.54 -8.90
CA LYS A 148 6.63 -10.26 -8.56
C LYS A 148 8.00 -10.11 -9.23
N THR A 149 8.86 -11.13 -9.17
CA THR A 149 10.19 -11.10 -9.80
C THR A 149 10.14 -10.84 -11.31
N SER A 150 9.24 -11.51 -12.02
CA SER A 150 9.13 -11.34 -13.48
C SER A 150 8.56 -9.97 -13.87
N LEU A 151 7.58 -9.46 -13.11
CA LEU A 151 7.08 -8.10 -13.28
C LEU A 151 8.18 -7.05 -13.08
N LEU A 152 8.93 -7.14 -11.98
CA LEU A 152 10.00 -6.17 -11.67
C LEU A 152 11.09 -6.16 -12.73
N GLN A 153 11.48 -7.34 -13.24
CA GLN A 153 12.43 -7.43 -14.36
C GLN A 153 11.89 -6.81 -15.65
N ALA A 154 10.60 -6.96 -15.92
CA ALA A 154 9.98 -6.44 -17.12
C ALA A 154 9.80 -4.90 -17.05
N VAL A 155 9.37 -4.37 -15.89
CA VAL A 155 9.26 -2.92 -15.64
C VAL A 155 10.59 -2.22 -15.88
N ARG A 156 11.71 -2.80 -15.40
CA ARG A 156 13.05 -2.21 -15.57
C ARG A 156 13.45 -2.00 -17.04
N LYS A 157 12.95 -2.86 -17.94
CA LYS A 157 13.27 -2.85 -19.38
C LYS A 157 12.42 -1.87 -20.21
N ILE A 158 11.42 -1.23 -19.60
CA ILE A 158 10.57 -0.28 -20.32
C ILE A 158 11.40 0.96 -20.71
N GLU A 159 11.29 1.34 -21.99
CA GLU A 159 11.96 2.49 -22.58
C GLU A 159 10.96 3.65 -22.82
N PRO A 160 11.33 4.91 -22.56
CA PRO A 160 10.44 6.05 -22.75
C PRO A 160 10.20 6.36 -24.24
N LEU A 161 9.00 6.84 -24.58
CA LEU A 161 8.62 7.15 -25.97
C LEU A 161 9.05 8.56 -26.41
N SER A 162 9.21 9.50 -25.48
CA SER A 162 9.81 10.84 -25.66
C SER A 162 9.16 11.73 -26.74
N THR A 163 7.85 11.59 -26.96
CA THR A 163 7.08 12.42 -27.94
C THR A 163 6.04 13.32 -27.25
N GLY A 164 4.86 13.55 -27.85
CA GLY A 164 3.75 14.31 -27.25
C GLY A 164 3.10 13.62 -26.05
N THR A 165 1.99 14.17 -25.56
CA THR A 165 1.33 13.76 -24.30
C THR A 165 -0.16 13.50 -24.52
N MET A 166 -0.51 12.30 -25.01
CA MET A 166 -1.91 11.92 -25.29
C MET A 166 -2.50 11.10 -24.13
N THR A 167 -2.74 11.77 -23.00
CA THR A 167 -3.25 11.13 -21.78
C THR A 167 -4.68 10.61 -21.95
N GLY A 168 -5.54 11.34 -22.67
CA GLY A 168 -6.90 10.91 -22.96
C GLY A 168 -6.92 9.61 -23.76
N LEU A 169 -6.07 9.52 -24.79
CA LEU A 169 -5.84 8.31 -25.58
C LEU A 169 -5.33 7.15 -24.73
N ALA A 170 -4.42 7.41 -23.78
CA ALA A 170 -3.90 6.38 -22.88
C ALA A 170 -4.99 5.80 -21.97
N ILE A 171 -5.86 6.66 -21.41
CA ILE A 171 -7.02 6.22 -20.62
C ILE A 171 -8.00 5.44 -21.50
N GLN A 172 -8.26 5.92 -22.73
CA GLN A 172 -9.13 5.22 -23.69
C GLN A 172 -8.59 3.84 -24.04
N PHE A 173 -7.28 3.72 -24.22
CA PHE A 173 -6.60 2.46 -24.47
C PHE A 173 -6.69 1.52 -23.27
N ALA A 174 -6.57 2.04 -22.04
CA ALA A 174 -6.74 1.25 -20.83
C ALA A 174 -8.14 0.60 -20.79
N ILE A 175 -9.19 1.39 -21.06
CA ILE A 175 -10.58 0.89 -21.12
C ILE A 175 -10.73 -0.21 -22.17
N ASN A 176 -10.27 0.04 -23.40
CA ASN A 176 -10.59 -0.83 -24.53
C ASN A 176 -9.67 -2.06 -24.65
N ARG A 177 -8.46 -1.99 -24.07
CA ARG A 177 -7.43 -3.00 -24.26
C ARG A 177 -6.91 -3.54 -22.94
N ALA A 178 -6.24 -2.72 -22.11
CA ALA A 178 -5.55 -3.25 -20.93
C ALA A 178 -6.49 -3.89 -19.90
N PHE A 179 -7.72 -3.37 -19.76
CA PHE A 179 -8.78 -3.96 -18.93
C PHE A 179 -9.68 -4.95 -19.68
N SER A 180 -9.29 -5.42 -20.86
CA SER A 180 -10.01 -6.47 -21.59
C SER A 180 -9.64 -7.87 -21.07
N GLU A 181 -10.57 -8.81 -21.18
CA GLU A 181 -10.33 -10.22 -20.83
C GLU A 181 -9.20 -10.84 -21.67
N GLY A 182 -9.07 -10.42 -22.94
CA GLY A 182 -7.99 -10.85 -23.82
C GLY A 182 -6.60 -10.47 -23.32
N GLU A 183 -6.49 -9.36 -22.58
CA GLU A 183 -5.27 -8.91 -21.91
C GLU A 183 -5.19 -9.39 -20.45
N GLY A 184 -6.07 -10.31 -20.02
CA GLY A 184 -6.01 -10.94 -18.70
C GLY A 184 -6.76 -10.21 -17.60
N ALA A 185 -7.56 -9.19 -17.91
CA ALA A 185 -8.47 -8.61 -16.94
C ALA A 185 -9.55 -9.63 -16.58
N ARG A 186 -9.97 -9.65 -15.31
CA ARG A 186 -11.06 -10.51 -14.87
C ARG A 186 -12.42 -9.88 -15.20
N VAL A 187 -13.46 -10.70 -15.32
CA VAL A 187 -14.83 -10.22 -15.50
C VAL A 187 -15.19 -9.26 -14.36
N ARG A 188 -15.91 -8.18 -14.67
CA ARG A 188 -16.34 -7.21 -13.66
C ARG A 188 -17.24 -7.89 -12.63
N SER A 189 -16.85 -7.84 -11.37
CA SER A 189 -17.66 -8.28 -10.24
C SER A 189 -17.40 -7.39 -9.02
N PRO A 190 -18.31 -7.35 -8.03
CA PRO A 190 -18.08 -6.61 -6.78
C PRO A 190 -16.89 -7.11 -5.95
N GLU A 191 -16.39 -8.32 -6.23
CA GLU A 191 -15.28 -8.95 -5.52
C GLU A 191 -13.91 -8.59 -6.11
N ILE A 192 -13.89 -8.00 -7.31
CA ILE A 192 -12.66 -7.72 -8.07
C ILE A 192 -12.55 -6.22 -8.32
N ASN A 193 -11.48 -5.62 -7.79
CA ASN A 193 -11.19 -4.22 -8.04
C ASN A 193 -10.53 -4.05 -9.42
N LYS A 194 -10.87 -2.95 -10.10
CA LYS A 194 -10.16 -2.49 -11.31
C LYS A 194 -9.61 -1.11 -11.03
N VAL A 195 -8.29 -0.98 -11.00
CA VAL A 195 -7.62 0.24 -10.58
C VAL A 195 -6.63 0.69 -11.65
N ALA A 196 -6.72 1.96 -12.03
CA ALA A 196 -5.74 2.64 -12.87
C ALA A 196 -4.96 3.67 -12.05
N ILE A 197 -3.62 3.62 -12.11
CA ILE A 197 -2.75 4.66 -11.55
C ILE A 197 -2.15 5.44 -12.71
N VAL A 198 -2.59 6.68 -12.90
CA VAL A 198 -2.07 7.59 -13.93
C VAL A 198 -0.93 8.41 -13.34
N VAL A 199 0.27 8.29 -13.91
CA VAL A 199 1.44 9.10 -13.53
C VAL A 199 1.75 10.04 -14.67
N THR A 200 1.68 11.36 -14.44
CA THR A 200 1.85 12.38 -15.48
C THR A 200 2.32 13.72 -14.89
N ASP A 201 2.88 14.59 -15.71
CA ASP A 201 3.08 16.00 -15.36
C ASP A 201 1.82 16.86 -15.62
N GLY A 202 0.72 16.24 -16.08
CA GLY A 202 -0.62 16.82 -16.18
C GLY A 202 -0.83 17.86 -17.28
N HIS A 203 -0.03 17.82 -18.35
CA HIS A 203 -0.19 18.69 -19.52
C HIS A 203 -0.60 17.90 -20.79
N PRO A 204 -1.81 17.29 -20.82
CA PRO A 204 -2.27 16.53 -21.97
C PRO A 204 -2.54 17.43 -23.18
N GLN A 205 -2.32 16.88 -24.36
CA GLN A 205 -2.59 17.51 -25.65
C GLN A 205 -3.96 17.11 -26.22
N ASP A 206 -4.72 16.30 -25.47
CA ASP A 206 -6.05 15.80 -25.79
C ASP A 206 -7.00 15.90 -24.59
N GLY A 207 -8.29 15.64 -24.83
CA GLY A 207 -9.33 15.77 -23.81
C GLY A 207 -9.35 14.58 -22.84
N VAL A 208 -9.21 14.84 -21.54
CA VAL A 208 -9.22 13.80 -20.49
C VAL A 208 -10.55 13.63 -19.76
N LYS A 209 -11.40 14.66 -19.75
CA LYS A 209 -12.62 14.71 -18.91
C LYS A 209 -13.61 13.58 -19.20
N ASP A 210 -14.04 13.45 -20.46
CA ASP A 210 -15.12 12.54 -20.82
C ASP A 210 -14.66 11.08 -20.80
N VAL A 211 -13.43 10.81 -21.26
CA VAL A 211 -12.84 9.47 -21.22
C VAL A 211 -12.61 8.98 -19.79
N SER A 212 -12.19 9.87 -18.89
CA SER A 212 -12.01 9.52 -17.47
C SER A 212 -13.37 9.27 -16.79
N ALA A 213 -14.40 10.07 -17.12
CA ALA A 213 -15.76 9.80 -16.65
C ALA A 213 -16.27 8.44 -17.14
N ARG A 214 -15.99 8.07 -18.39
CA ARG A 214 -16.33 6.76 -18.94
C ARG A 214 -15.60 5.62 -18.23
N ALA A 215 -14.31 5.75 -17.97
CA ALA A 215 -13.55 4.76 -17.20
C ALA A 215 -14.16 4.53 -15.80
N ARG A 216 -14.50 5.61 -15.08
CA ARG A 216 -15.15 5.53 -13.76
C ARG A 216 -16.52 4.85 -13.83
N ALA A 217 -17.35 5.17 -14.82
CA ALA A 217 -18.64 4.51 -15.03
C ALA A 217 -18.49 2.99 -15.30
N LEU A 218 -17.39 2.59 -15.93
CA LEU A 218 -17.01 1.19 -16.15
C LEU A 218 -16.43 0.50 -14.91
N GLY A 219 -16.41 1.18 -13.75
CA GLY A 219 -15.95 0.62 -12.49
C GLY A 219 -14.42 0.57 -12.38
N ILE A 220 -13.73 1.36 -13.19
CA ILE A 220 -12.28 1.56 -13.06
C ILE A 220 -12.08 2.73 -12.11
N GLU A 221 -11.53 2.45 -10.93
CA GLU A 221 -11.07 3.44 -9.98
C GLU A 221 -9.76 4.05 -10.49
N ILE A 222 -9.63 5.37 -10.44
CA ILE A 222 -8.51 6.09 -11.06
C ILE A 222 -7.83 6.96 -10.01
N PHE A 223 -6.56 6.67 -9.76
CA PHE A 223 -5.64 7.52 -9.01
C PHE A 223 -4.81 8.35 -9.99
N ALA A 224 -4.76 9.67 -9.80
CA ALA A 224 -3.95 10.57 -10.62
C ALA A 224 -2.80 11.14 -9.79
N ILE A 225 -1.57 10.83 -10.21
CA ILE A 225 -0.34 11.29 -9.57
C ILE A 225 0.31 12.31 -10.49
N GLY A 226 0.26 13.57 -10.06
CA GLY A 226 0.96 14.67 -10.69
C GLY A 226 2.41 14.74 -10.21
N VAL A 227 3.34 14.93 -11.13
CA VAL A 227 4.75 15.16 -10.79
C VAL A 227 5.31 16.43 -11.42
N GLY A 228 6.05 17.21 -10.64
CA GLY A 228 6.72 18.41 -11.16
C GLY A 228 5.76 19.58 -11.30
N ARG A 229 5.77 20.28 -12.44
CA ARG A 229 4.81 21.35 -12.69
C ARG A 229 3.55 20.73 -13.27
N VAL A 230 2.44 20.81 -12.54
CA VAL A 230 1.20 20.10 -12.89
C VAL A 230 -0.01 21.01 -12.91
N ASP A 231 -0.88 20.84 -13.90
CA ASP A 231 -2.24 21.41 -13.88
C ASP A 231 -3.15 20.54 -13.00
N MET A 232 -3.40 21.02 -11.79
CA MET A 232 -4.31 20.37 -10.84
C MET A 232 -5.76 20.29 -11.32
N ARG A 233 -6.19 21.13 -12.27
CA ARG A 233 -7.53 21.01 -12.87
C ARG A 233 -7.61 19.75 -13.72
N THR A 234 -6.56 19.47 -14.50
CA THR A 234 -6.45 18.26 -15.31
C THR A 234 -6.44 17.01 -14.43
N LEU A 235 -5.59 16.94 -13.39
CA LEU A 235 -5.55 15.77 -12.50
C LEU A 235 -6.92 15.47 -11.86
N ARG A 236 -7.64 16.51 -11.42
CA ARG A 236 -8.98 16.36 -10.84
C ARG A 236 -10.03 15.88 -11.84
N GLN A 237 -9.85 16.12 -13.14
CA GLN A 237 -10.72 15.56 -14.17
C GLN A 237 -10.46 14.07 -14.41
N ILE A 238 -9.20 13.65 -14.24
CA ILE A 238 -8.76 12.25 -14.41
C ILE A 238 -9.21 11.39 -13.22
N ALA A 239 -8.88 11.83 -12.01
CA ALA A 239 -9.07 11.05 -10.79
C ALA A 239 -10.53 10.69 -10.47
N SER A 240 -10.69 9.66 -9.66
CA SER A 240 -11.98 9.31 -9.04
C SER A 240 -12.27 10.18 -7.82
N GLN A 241 -13.50 10.07 -7.31
CA GLN A 241 -13.91 10.71 -6.06
C GLN A 241 -13.72 9.74 -4.89
N PRO A 242 -13.44 10.24 -3.67
CA PRO A 242 -13.15 11.63 -3.33
C PRO A 242 -11.74 12.04 -3.81
N LEU A 243 -11.60 13.30 -4.25
CA LEU A 243 -10.35 13.79 -4.84
C LEU A 243 -9.16 13.77 -3.86
N ASP A 244 -9.39 13.95 -2.57
CA ASP A 244 -8.32 13.96 -1.56
C ASP A 244 -7.65 12.58 -1.40
N ASP A 245 -8.38 11.51 -1.71
CA ASP A 245 -7.84 10.14 -1.70
C ASP A 245 -7.18 9.78 -3.04
N HIS A 246 -7.67 10.34 -4.14
CA HIS A 246 -7.34 9.90 -5.51
C HIS A 246 -6.42 10.83 -6.30
N VAL A 247 -6.12 12.03 -5.78
CA VAL A 247 -5.18 12.96 -6.40
C VAL A 247 -3.98 13.13 -5.48
N ASP A 248 -2.82 12.73 -5.98
CA ASP A 248 -1.54 13.03 -5.34
C ASP A 248 -0.72 13.97 -6.20
N TYR A 249 0.08 14.79 -5.53
CA TYR A 249 1.03 15.67 -6.18
C TYR A 249 2.38 15.56 -5.46
N VAL A 250 3.43 15.44 -6.25
CA VAL A 250 4.81 15.49 -5.77
C VAL A 250 5.61 16.49 -6.58
N GLU A 251 6.42 17.30 -5.90
CA GLU A 251 7.19 18.38 -6.53
C GLU A 251 8.24 17.86 -7.51
N SER A 252 8.68 16.62 -7.35
CA SER A 252 9.63 15.97 -8.25
C SER A 252 9.51 14.46 -8.20
N TYR A 253 10.01 13.78 -9.23
CA TYR A 253 9.97 12.33 -9.31
C TYR A 253 10.84 11.65 -8.25
N SER A 254 11.76 12.34 -7.55
CA SER A 254 12.49 11.71 -6.44
C SER A 254 11.60 11.44 -5.23
N VAL A 255 10.48 12.17 -5.12
CA VAL A 255 9.53 12.05 -4.01
C VAL A 255 8.40 11.07 -4.33
N ILE A 256 8.16 10.74 -5.61
CA ILE A 256 7.07 9.84 -6.02
C ILE A 256 7.16 8.46 -5.36
N ALA A 257 8.38 7.98 -5.11
CA ALA A 257 8.67 6.76 -4.37
C ALA A 257 8.03 6.72 -2.96
N LYS A 258 7.84 7.88 -2.32
CA LYS A 258 7.23 7.99 -0.98
C LYS A 258 5.73 7.66 -0.98
N LEU A 259 5.07 7.72 -2.14
CA LEU A 259 3.65 7.37 -2.27
C LEU A 259 3.40 5.86 -2.17
N SER A 260 4.45 5.04 -2.28
CA SER A 260 4.32 3.57 -2.22
C SER A 260 3.61 3.09 -0.96
N LYS A 261 3.86 3.74 0.19
CA LYS A 261 3.18 3.41 1.46
C LYS A 261 1.69 3.73 1.43
N LYS A 262 1.30 4.86 0.81
CA LYS A 262 -0.12 5.21 0.63
C LYS A 262 -0.84 4.15 -0.19
N PHE A 263 -0.25 3.73 -1.31
CA PHE A 263 -0.85 2.70 -2.16
C PHE A 263 -0.86 1.33 -1.50
N GLN A 264 0.16 1.01 -0.69
CA GLN A 264 0.12 -0.17 0.17
C GLN A 264 -1.12 -0.12 1.07
N GLU A 265 -1.29 0.94 1.87
CA GLU A 265 -2.44 1.09 2.77
C GLU A 265 -3.78 1.09 2.03
N ALA A 266 -3.87 1.73 0.86
CA ALA A 266 -5.10 1.80 0.06
C ALA A 266 -5.52 0.43 -0.52
N PHE A 267 -4.57 -0.41 -0.92
CA PHE A 267 -4.86 -1.72 -1.50
C PHE A 267 -4.89 -2.85 -0.47
N CYS A 268 -4.23 -2.67 0.68
CA CYS A 268 -4.27 -3.62 1.78
C CYS A 268 -5.65 -3.64 2.42
N VAL A 269 -6.41 -4.69 2.13
CA VAL A 269 -7.54 -5.05 2.99
C VAL A 269 -6.93 -5.81 4.15
N VAL A 270 -6.95 -5.24 5.35
CA VAL A 270 -6.66 -6.01 6.55
C VAL A 270 -7.82 -6.99 6.72
N SER A 271 -7.76 -8.14 6.04
CA SER A 271 -8.74 -9.21 6.18
C SER A 271 -8.44 -10.10 7.38
N ASP A 272 -7.31 -9.87 8.05
CA ASP A 272 -6.89 -10.62 9.22
C ASP A 272 -6.79 -9.69 10.43
N LEU A 273 -7.95 -9.31 10.96
CA LEU A 273 -8.03 -8.56 12.23
C LEU A 273 -7.32 -9.31 13.35
N CYS A 274 -7.31 -10.65 13.32
CA CYS A 274 -6.55 -11.45 14.27
C CYS A 274 -5.03 -11.23 14.18
N ALA A 275 -4.50 -10.89 12.99
CA ALA A 275 -3.08 -10.58 12.82
C ALA A 275 -2.71 -9.16 13.30
N THR A 276 -3.69 -8.26 13.48
CA THR A 276 -3.43 -6.91 14.01
C THR A 276 -3.11 -6.92 15.51
N GLY A 277 -3.53 -7.98 16.22
CA GLY A 277 -3.47 -8.03 17.68
C GLY A 277 -4.48 -7.12 18.39
N ASP A 278 -5.29 -6.37 17.64
CA ASP A 278 -6.38 -5.53 18.16
C ASP A 278 -7.70 -6.33 18.19
N HIS A 279 -7.69 -7.42 18.95
CA HIS A 279 -8.86 -8.27 19.17
C HIS A 279 -8.91 -8.72 20.62
N ASP A 280 -10.10 -9.00 21.13
CA ASP A 280 -10.34 -9.31 22.55
C ASP A 280 -10.71 -10.78 22.81
N CYS A 281 -10.43 -11.66 21.85
CA CYS A 281 -10.56 -13.11 22.03
C CYS A 281 -9.60 -13.67 23.08
N GLN A 282 -10.13 -14.42 24.05
CA GLN A 282 -9.32 -15.01 25.13
C GLN A 282 -8.38 -16.12 24.62
N GLN A 283 -8.81 -16.92 23.65
CA GLN A 283 -8.05 -18.08 23.16
C GLN A 283 -7.78 -17.98 21.66
N ILE A 284 -8.77 -18.25 20.82
CA ILE A 284 -8.61 -18.30 19.36
C ILE A 284 -9.36 -17.12 18.75
N CYS A 285 -8.68 -16.35 17.90
CA CYS A 285 -9.31 -15.37 17.03
C CYS A 285 -9.42 -15.95 15.62
N VAL A 286 -10.60 -15.82 15.01
CA VAL A 286 -10.90 -16.26 13.64
C VAL A 286 -11.36 -15.05 12.84
N SER A 287 -10.55 -14.62 11.88
CA SER A 287 -10.89 -13.49 11.02
C SER A 287 -12.02 -13.85 10.05
N THR A 288 -13.08 -13.05 10.07
CA THR A 288 -14.29 -13.19 9.23
C THR A 288 -14.36 -12.04 8.22
N GLY A 289 -13.34 -11.92 7.37
CA GLY A 289 -13.30 -11.00 6.23
C GLY A 289 -13.23 -9.51 6.60
N ALA A 290 -14.33 -8.95 7.10
CA ALA A 290 -14.44 -7.56 7.57
C ALA A 290 -14.55 -7.44 9.12
N SER A 291 -14.64 -8.56 9.83
CA SER A 291 -14.66 -8.64 11.30
C SER A 291 -13.78 -9.80 11.79
N TYR A 292 -13.77 -10.07 13.08
CA TYR A 292 -13.30 -11.33 13.66
C TYR A 292 -14.39 -11.96 14.54
N ALA A 293 -14.23 -13.24 14.85
CA ALA A 293 -15.00 -13.99 15.82
C ALA A 293 -14.05 -14.76 16.74
N CYS A 294 -14.43 -14.96 17.99
CA CYS A 294 -13.64 -15.74 18.93
C CYS A 294 -14.08 -17.20 18.93
N ALA A 295 -13.11 -18.09 19.07
CA ALA A 295 -13.30 -19.52 19.22
C ALA A 295 -12.48 -20.02 20.43
N CYS A 296 -12.78 -21.23 20.87
CA CYS A 296 -12.13 -21.84 22.02
C CYS A 296 -11.38 -23.12 21.62
N GLU A 297 -10.31 -23.41 22.35
CA GLU A 297 -9.55 -24.64 22.24
C GLU A 297 -10.40 -25.85 22.63
N VAL A 298 -9.96 -27.04 22.22
CA VAL A 298 -10.65 -28.30 22.54
C VAL A 298 -10.76 -28.44 24.06
N GLY A 299 -11.96 -28.72 24.55
CA GLY A 299 -12.26 -28.81 25.99
C GLY A 299 -12.89 -27.55 26.59
N PHE A 300 -13.05 -26.48 25.80
CA PHE A 300 -13.69 -25.24 26.23
C PHE A 300 -14.94 -24.92 25.40
N THR A 301 -15.81 -24.06 25.95
CA THR A 301 -17.01 -23.51 25.31
C THR A 301 -16.98 -21.99 25.37
N LEU A 302 -17.32 -21.34 24.26
CA LEU A 302 -17.39 -19.89 24.15
C LEU A 302 -18.55 -19.36 25.01
N ASN A 303 -18.25 -18.37 25.84
CA ASN A 303 -19.21 -17.75 26.74
C ASN A 303 -20.15 -16.79 25.98
N ASN A 304 -21.22 -16.36 26.64
CA ASN A 304 -22.23 -15.45 26.06
C ASN A 304 -21.68 -14.07 25.69
N ASP A 305 -20.51 -13.69 26.18
CA ASP A 305 -19.81 -12.46 25.79
C ASP A 305 -19.18 -12.55 24.39
N GLY A 306 -19.16 -13.76 23.79
CA GLY A 306 -18.59 -14.03 22.48
C GLY A 306 -17.07 -13.91 22.42
N LYS A 307 -16.38 -13.82 23.58
CA LYS A 307 -14.95 -13.48 23.68
C LYS A 307 -14.17 -14.41 24.60
N THR A 308 -14.77 -14.84 25.71
CA THR A 308 -14.14 -15.69 26.72
C THR A 308 -14.59 -17.15 26.62
N CYS A 309 -13.79 -18.06 27.17
CA CYS A 309 -13.92 -19.50 27.06
C CYS A 309 -13.93 -20.13 28.46
N SER A 310 -14.93 -20.98 28.72
CA SER A 310 -15.04 -21.77 29.96
C SER A 310 -14.79 -23.25 29.70
N ALA A 311 -14.15 -23.95 30.63
CA ALA A 311 -13.96 -25.39 30.51
C ALA A 311 -15.32 -26.10 30.43
N LYS A 312 -15.44 -27.09 29.54
CA LYS A 312 -16.64 -27.93 29.47
C LYS A 312 -16.75 -28.69 30.78
N GLU A 313 -17.90 -28.59 31.45
CA GLU A 313 -18.17 -29.43 32.62
C GLU A 313 -18.21 -30.90 32.17
N ASN A 314 -17.16 -31.66 32.52
CA ASN A 314 -17.20 -33.10 32.45
C ASN A 314 -18.22 -33.57 33.49
N LYS A 315 -19.44 -33.89 33.03
CA LYS A 315 -20.31 -34.80 33.77
C LYS A 315 -19.73 -36.20 33.65
N GLU A 316 -18.63 -36.44 34.37
CA GLU A 316 -18.21 -37.80 34.70
C GLU A 316 -19.30 -38.37 35.61
N HIS A 317 -20.14 -39.20 35.00
CA HIS A 317 -21.08 -40.06 35.70
C HIS A 317 -20.30 -40.88 36.73
N THR A 318 -20.38 -40.45 37.99
CA THR A 318 -19.93 -41.24 39.14
C THR A 318 -20.89 -42.42 39.27
N PHE A 319 -20.57 -43.55 38.62
CA PHE A 319 -21.16 -44.83 39.00
C PHE A 319 -20.51 -45.24 40.33
N ARG A 320 -21.19 -44.91 41.43
CA ARG A 320 -20.90 -45.49 42.75
C ARG A 320 -21.07 -47.01 42.65
N GLN A 321 -20.04 -47.74 43.04
CA GLN A 321 -20.15 -49.11 43.52
C GLN A 321 -20.95 -49.11 44.82
N GLU A 322 -22.04 -49.86 44.88
CA GLU A 322 -22.58 -50.48 46.10
C GLU A 322 -22.98 -51.91 45.69
N SER A 323 -22.16 -52.89 46.10
CA SER A 323 -22.40 -53.89 47.17
C SER A 323 -22.98 -55.19 46.63
#